data_AF-A0A7J3BAS0-F1
#
_entry.id   AF-A0A7J3BAS0-F1
#
_cell.length_a   1.000
_cell.length_b   1.000
_cell.length_c   1.000
_cell.angle_alpha   90.00
_cell.angle_beta   90.00
_cell.angle_gamma   90.00
#
_symmetry.space_group_name_H-M   'P 1'
#
loop_
_entity.id
_entity.type
_entity.pdbx_description
1 polymer ?
#
loop_
_entity_poly.entity_id
_entity_poly.type
_entity_poly.pdbx_seq_one_letter_code
_entity_poly.pdbx_strand_id
1 'polypeptide(L)'
;MLLRYSKHVALLLLIFISFTSIVFAQQELANALSELCTTATTFLAGSVVVLIILAAAIYGIGQIMGAETRARASVWATAMLTGAVIAIIIYVLTPMILNALLANSSITIDPNNPCNFQGGGGGGSGGGGGGTIPEPRIPRTPIIPP
;
A
#
# COMPACT_ATOMS: atom_id res chain seq x y z
N MET A 1 -16.95 23.07 -42.54
CA MET A 1 -17.72 23.06 -41.28
C MET A 1 -17.78 21.69 -40.59
N LEU A 2 -17.84 20.56 -41.32
CA LEU A 2 -17.92 19.20 -40.75
C LEU A 2 -16.78 18.80 -39.79
N LEU A 3 -15.54 19.26 -40.03
CA LEU A 3 -14.37 18.95 -39.19
C LEU A 3 -14.39 19.61 -37.80
N ARG A 4 -15.11 20.72 -37.62
CA ARG A 4 -15.28 21.36 -36.29
C ARG A 4 -16.34 20.63 -35.46
N TYR A 5 -17.38 20.12 -36.11
CA TYR A 5 -18.46 19.39 -35.44
C TYR A 5 -18.00 18.03 -34.91
N SER A 6 -17.16 17.31 -35.67
CA SER A 6 -16.59 16.01 -35.25
C SER A 6 -15.76 16.10 -33.96
N LYS A 7 -14.98 17.16 -33.78
CA LYS A 7 -14.15 17.35 -32.57
C LYS A 7 -14.99 17.62 -31.33
N HIS A 8 -16.07 18.40 -31.44
CA HIS A 8 -16.95 18.70 -30.31
C HIS A 8 -17.80 17.49 -29.89
N VAL A 9 -18.23 16.68 -30.87
CA VAL A 9 -18.94 15.42 -30.59
C VAL A 9 -18.02 14.42 -29.88
N ALA A 10 -16.76 14.29 -30.31
CA ALA A 10 -15.78 13.42 -29.63
C ALA A 10 -15.48 13.86 -28.19
N LEU A 11 -15.35 15.18 -27.94
CA LEU A 11 -15.10 15.72 -26.61
C LEU A 11 -16.29 15.50 -25.66
N LEU A 12 -17.52 15.71 -26.15
CA LEU A 12 -18.73 15.44 -25.37
C LEU A 12 -18.87 13.96 -25.02
N LEU A 13 -18.51 13.06 -25.95
CA LEU A 13 -18.56 11.62 -25.72
C LEU A 13 -17.53 11.17 -24.66
N LEU A 14 -16.32 11.75 -24.67
CA LEU A 14 -15.28 11.46 -23.67
C LEU A 14 -15.66 11.98 -22.27
N ILE A 15 -16.28 13.16 -22.20
CA ILE A 15 -16.82 13.72 -20.96
C ILE A 15 -17.98 12.86 -20.44
N PHE A 16 -18.83 12.36 -21.32
CA PHE A 16 -19.95 11.51 -20.94
C PHE A 16 -19.47 10.15 -20.40
N ILE A 17 -18.48 9.52 -21.03
CA ILE A 17 -17.86 8.26 -20.58
C ILE A 17 -17.21 8.42 -19.19
N SER A 18 -16.53 9.54 -18.95
CA SER A 18 -15.92 9.81 -17.65
C SER A 18 -16.99 10.06 -16.57
N PHE A 19 -18.08 10.75 -16.91
CA PHE A 19 -19.20 10.96 -15.98
C PHE A 19 -19.95 9.66 -15.63
N THR A 20 -20.20 8.78 -16.61
CA THR A 20 -20.88 7.50 -16.35
C THR A 20 -20.06 6.56 -15.46
N SER A 21 -18.73 6.66 -15.54
CA SER A 21 -17.82 5.87 -14.69
C SER A 21 -17.88 6.30 -13.22
N ILE A 22 -18.14 7.59 -12.95
CA ILE A 22 -18.19 8.13 -11.58
C ILE A 22 -19.46 7.68 -10.84
N VAL A 23 -20.60 7.59 -11.53
CA VAL A 23 -21.89 7.25 -10.92
C VAL A 23 -21.95 5.77 -10.50
N PHE A 24 -21.37 4.87 -11.29
CA PHE A 24 -21.41 3.42 -11.01
C PHE A 24 -20.41 3.00 -9.93
N ALA A 25 -19.42 3.84 -9.61
CA ALA A 25 -18.35 3.46 -8.70
C ALA A 25 -18.75 3.45 -7.21
N GLN A 26 -19.80 4.17 -6.79
CA GLN A 26 -19.97 4.54 -5.38
C GLN A 26 -20.07 3.39 -4.36
N GLN A 27 -20.57 2.21 -4.74
CA GLN A 27 -20.70 1.06 -3.82
C GLN A 27 -19.52 0.09 -3.89
N GLU A 28 -18.89 -0.06 -5.06
CA GLU A 28 -17.70 -0.92 -5.23
C GLU A 28 -16.39 -0.18 -4.91
N LEU A 29 -16.41 1.16 -4.82
CA LEU A 29 -15.22 1.97 -4.59
C LEU A 29 -14.54 1.60 -3.27
N ALA A 30 -15.30 1.46 -2.18
CA ALA A 30 -14.73 1.14 -0.87
C ALA A 30 -14.01 -0.21 -0.85
N ASN A 31 -14.60 -1.24 -1.47
CA ASN A 31 -13.99 -2.56 -1.58
C ASN A 31 -12.76 -2.54 -2.49
N ALA A 32 -12.86 -1.89 -3.65
CA ALA A 32 -11.73 -1.75 -4.57
C ALA A 32 -10.57 -0.96 -3.95
N LEU A 33 -10.84 0.08 -3.15
CA LEU A 33 -9.81 0.84 -2.44
C LEU A 33 -9.16 0.03 -1.32
N SER A 34 -9.91 -0.83 -0.62
CA SER A 34 -9.37 -1.75 0.38
C SER A 34 -8.41 -2.76 -0.24
N GLU A 35 -8.79 -3.38 -1.36
CA GLU A 35 -7.92 -4.31 -2.10
C GLU A 35 -6.69 -3.61 -2.69
N LEU A 36 -6.87 -2.42 -3.27
CA LEU A 36 -5.76 -1.60 -3.78
C LEU A 36 -4.81 -1.19 -2.64
N CYS A 37 -5.34 -0.81 -1.48
CA CYS A 37 -4.53 -0.44 -0.31
C CYS A 37 -3.71 -1.64 0.18
N THR A 38 -4.33 -2.81 0.29
CA THR A 38 -3.64 -4.04 0.71
C THR A 38 -2.56 -4.46 -0.29
N THR A 39 -2.85 -4.37 -1.58
CA THR A 39 -1.88 -4.67 -2.64
C THR A 39 -0.72 -3.66 -2.66
N ALA A 40 -1.04 -2.37 -2.55
CA ALA A 40 -0.05 -1.29 -2.54
C ALA A 40 0.86 -1.37 -1.31
N THR A 41 0.31 -1.63 -0.12
CA THR A 41 1.11 -1.77 1.11
C THR A 41 2.03 -2.98 1.06
N THR A 42 1.56 -4.10 0.52
CA THR A 42 2.39 -5.31 0.32
C THR A 42 3.54 -5.02 -0.64
N PHE A 43 3.27 -4.32 -1.75
CA PHE A 43 4.31 -3.94 -2.71
C PHE A 43 5.30 -2.94 -2.11
N LEU A 44 4.81 -1.96 -1.35
CA LEU A 44 5.63 -0.94 -0.71
C LEU A 44 6.58 -1.58 0.32
N ALA A 45 6.04 -2.45 1.19
CA ALA A 45 6.83 -3.17 2.20
C ALA A 45 7.89 -4.08 1.54
N GLY A 46 7.52 -4.81 0.50
CA GLY A 46 8.47 -5.60 -0.29
C GLY A 46 9.58 -4.76 -0.90
N SER A 47 9.24 -3.61 -1.47
CA SER A 47 10.23 -2.72 -2.12
C SER A 47 11.23 -2.14 -1.12
N VAL A 48 10.79 -1.78 0.09
CA VAL A 48 11.66 -1.21 1.13
C VAL A 48 12.75 -2.20 1.55
N VAL A 49 12.36 -3.46 1.78
CA VAL A 49 13.32 -4.52 2.15
C VAL A 49 14.35 -4.73 1.04
N VAL A 50 13.89 -4.80 -0.22
CA VAL A 50 14.78 -4.97 -1.37
C VAL A 50 15.74 -3.79 -1.55
N LEU A 51 15.26 -2.56 -1.39
CA LEU A 51 16.08 -1.34 -1.50
C LEU A 51 17.17 -1.28 -0.41
N ILE A 52 16.84 -1.68 0.82
CA ILE A 52 17.82 -1.71 1.93
C ILE A 52 18.91 -2.76 1.65
N ILE A 53 18.53 -3.96 1.20
CA ILE A 53 19.49 -5.03 0.89
C ILE A 53 20.39 -4.62 -0.28
N LEU A 54 19.81 -4.05 -1.35
CA LEU A 54 20.59 -3.55 -2.48
C LEU A 54 21.54 -2.42 -2.08
N ALA A 55 21.10 -1.49 -1.24
CA ALA A 55 21.95 -0.41 -0.75
C ALA A 55 23.16 -0.97 0.03
N ALA A 56 22.94 -1.96 0.90
CA ALA A 56 24.01 -2.63 1.65
C ALA A 56 24.97 -3.39 0.72
N ALA A 57 24.43 -4.13 -0.26
CA ALA A 57 25.24 -4.88 -1.21
C ALA A 57 26.09 -3.96 -2.10
N ILE A 58 25.50 -2.90 -2.66
CA ILE A 58 26.21 -1.93 -3.50
C ILE A 58 27.28 -1.19 -2.69
N TYR A 59 26.99 -0.83 -1.43
CA TYR A 59 27.98 -0.25 -0.54
C TYR A 59 29.16 -1.21 -0.30
N GLY A 60 28.89 -2.48 -0.05
CA GLY A 60 29.90 -3.52 0.11
C GLY A 60 30.75 -3.72 -1.15
N ILE A 61 30.12 -3.82 -2.32
CA ILE A 61 30.81 -3.96 -3.61
C ILE A 61 31.66 -2.72 -3.92
N GLY A 62 31.19 -1.53 -3.53
CA GLY A 62 31.91 -0.27 -3.70
C GLY A 62 33.26 -0.22 -2.99
N GLN A 63 33.48 -1.07 -1.97
CA GLN A 63 34.78 -1.19 -1.28
C GLN A 63 35.78 -2.06 -2.04
N ILE A 64 35.31 -2.95 -2.91
CA ILE A 64 36.14 -3.87 -3.69
C ILE A 64 36.55 -3.23 -5.02
N MET A 65 35.73 -2.31 -5.54
CA MET A 65 36.01 -1.62 -6.80
C MET A 65 36.87 -0.37 -6.61
N GLY A 66 37.69 -0.05 -7.62
CA GLY A 66 38.66 1.05 -7.58
C GLY A 66 38.04 2.44 -7.34
N ALA A 67 38.91 3.43 -7.10
CA ALA A 67 38.54 4.77 -6.64
C ALA A 67 37.45 5.48 -7.49
N GLU A 68 37.42 5.23 -8.80
CA GLU A 68 36.44 5.83 -9.71
C GLU A 68 35.03 5.22 -9.57
N THR A 69 34.95 3.92 -9.33
CA THR A 69 33.69 3.18 -9.20
C THR A 69 33.11 3.29 -7.80
N ARG A 70 33.98 3.45 -6.78
CA ARG A 70 33.58 3.69 -5.39
C ARG A 70 32.69 4.93 -5.26
N ALA A 71 33.05 6.02 -5.94
CA ALA A 71 32.30 7.28 -5.90
C ALA A 71 30.91 7.16 -6.55
N ARG A 72 30.78 6.38 -7.64
CA ARG A 72 29.49 6.19 -8.31
C ARG A 72 28.59 5.23 -7.54
N ALA A 73 29.15 4.13 -7.02
CA ALA A 73 28.41 3.15 -6.22
C ALA A 73 27.84 3.78 -4.94
N SER A 74 28.59 4.66 -4.27
CA SER A 74 28.11 5.33 -3.06
C SER A 74 26.91 6.23 -3.32
N VAL A 75 26.84 6.90 -4.48
CA VAL A 75 25.69 7.76 -4.82
C VAL A 75 24.43 6.94 -5.08
N TRP A 76 24.57 5.76 -5.69
CA TRP A 76 23.44 4.88 -5.94
C TRP A 76 22.92 4.24 -4.64
N ALA A 77 23.84 3.81 -3.76
CA ALA A 77 23.47 3.26 -2.46
C ALA A 77 22.73 4.28 -1.58
N THR A 78 23.20 5.54 -1.55
CA THR A 78 22.52 6.59 -0.78
C THR A 78 21.17 6.95 -1.36
N ALA A 79 21.00 6.96 -2.68
CA ALA A 79 19.70 7.18 -3.33
C ALA A 79 18.69 6.06 -2.98
N MET A 80 19.13 4.80 -2.91
CA MET A 80 18.26 3.70 -2.50
C MET A 80 17.90 3.76 -1.01
N LEU A 81 18.86 4.13 -0.16
CA LEU A 81 18.62 4.32 1.27
C LEU A 81 17.63 5.47 1.53
N THR A 82 17.80 6.62 0.89
CA THR A 82 16.88 7.76 1.05
C THR A 82 15.49 7.45 0.51
N GLY A 83 15.39 6.74 -0.63
CA GLY A 83 14.12 6.24 -1.15
C GLY A 83 13.38 5.33 -0.15
N ALA A 84 14.09 4.40 0.49
CA ALA A 84 13.53 3.53 1.52
C ALA A 84 13.05 4.32 2.75
N VAL A 85 13.86 5.29 3.22
CA VAL A 85 13.49 6.15 4.35
C VAL A 85 12.25 6.98 4.05
N ILE A 86 12.16 7.58 2.85
CA ILE A 86 10.99 8.36 2.43
C ILE A 86 9.75 7.48 2.36
N ALA A 87 9.84 6.26 1.83
CA ALA A 87 8.72 5.32 1.77
C ALA A 87 8.18 4.98 3.17
N ILE A 88 9.07 4.78 4.16
CA ILE A 88 8.67 4.54 5.56
C ILE A 88 7.96 5.77 6.14
N ILE A 89 8.48 6.98 5.89
CA ILE A 89 7.87 8.23 6.36
C ILE A 89 6.46 8.39 5.78
N ILE A 90 6.29 8.15 4.47
CA ILE A 90 4.98 8.22 3.82
C ILE A 90 4.02 7.22 4.47
N TYR A 91 4.43 5.97 4.67
CA TYR A 91 3.59 4.94 5.29
C TYR A 91 3.03 5.38 6.66
N VAL A 92 3.85 6.04 7.49
CA VAL A 92 3.42 6.54 8.80
C VAL A 92 2.53 7.77 8.69
N LEU A 93 2.77 8.67 7.72
CA LEU A 93 1.99 9.89 7.55
C LEU A 93 0.64 9.66 6.85
N THR A 94 0.53 8.64 6.01
CA THR A 94 -0.69 8.31 5.25
C THR A 94 -1.96 8.23 6.11
N PRO A 95 -2.04 7.45 7.20
CA PRO A 95 -3.25 7.39 8.03
C PRO A 95 -3.58 8.73 8.71
N MET A 96 -2.58 9.54 9.04
CA MET A 96 -2.80 10.86 9.65
C MET A 96 -3.46 11.83 8.66
N ILE A 97 -3.01 11.83 7.40
CA ILE A 97 -3.57 12.67 6.34
C ILE A 97 -4.97 12.19 5.96
N LEU A 98 -5.17 10.87 5.86
CA LEU A 98 -6.49 10.29 5.58
C LEU A 98 -7.50 10.65 6.67
N ASN A 99 -7.15 10.53 7.95
CA ASN A 99 -8.05 10.92 9.03
C ASN A 99 -8.40 12.42 9.01
N ALA A 100 -7.46 13.29 8.63
CA ALA A 100 -7.73 14.72 8.49
C ALA A 100 -8.68 15.04 7.32
N LEU A 101 -8.57 14.32 6.20
CA LEU A 101 -9.44 14.50 5.03
C LEU A 101 -10.82 13.85 5.20
N LEU A 102 -10.88 12.68 5.83
CA LEU A 102 -12.11 11.93 6.06
C LEU A 102 -12.84 12.30 7.35
N ALA A 103 -12.34 13.25 8.14
CA ALA A 103 -13.03 13.75 9.34
C ALA A 103 -14.47 14.26 9.07
N ASN A 104 -14.79 14.60 7.81
CA ASN A 104 -16.12 15.06 7.40
C ASN A 104 -16.96 13.99 6.67
N SER A 105 -16.46 12.76 6.52
CA SER A 105 -17.15 11.65 5.84
C SER A 105 -17.47 10.51 6.82
N SER A 106 -18.58 9.80 6.57
CA SER A 106 -19.09 8.71 7.41
C SER A 106 -18.32 7.38 7.29
N ILE A 107 -17.05 7.44 6.87
CA ILE A 107 -16.17 6.28 6.71
C ILE A 107 -15.24 6.27 7.92
N THR A 108 -15.28 5.19 8.68
CA THR A 108 -14.44 5.06 9.89
C THR A 108 -13.17 4.33 9.49
N ILE A 109 -12.00 4.94 9.68
CA ILE A 109 -10.70 4.29 9.46
C ILE A 109 -10.24 3.72 10.80
N ASP A 110 -9.99 2.41 10.80
CA ASP A 110 -9.48 1.72 11.98
C ASP A 110 -7.96 1.98 12.11
N PRO A 111 -7.46 2.58 13.20
CA PRO A 111 -6.04 2.92 13.33
C PRO A 111 -5.11 1.69 13.35
N ASN A 112 -5.64 0.50 13.67
CA ASN A 112 -4.88 -0.74 13.64
C ASN A 112 -4.86 -1.41 12.26
N ASN A 113 -5.75 -1.00 11.35
CA ASN A 113 -5.81 -1.53 9.98
C ASN A 113 -6.22 -0.42 9.00
N PRO A 114 -5.26 0.42 8.55
CA PRO A 114 -5.54 1.60 7.73
C PRO A 114 -6.10 1.28 6.33
N CYS A 115 -6.10 0.00 5.93
CA CYS A 115 -6.72 -0.45 4.69
C CYS A 115 -8.17 -0.94 4.87
N ASN A 116 -8.68 -1.03 6.10
CA ASN A 116 -10.07 -1.42 6.35
C ASN A 116 -11.00 -0.22 6.28
N PHE A 117 -11.46 0.11 5.07
CA PHE A 117 -12.45 1.17 4.84
C PHE A 117 -13.85 0.61 5.09
N GLN A 118 -14.29 0.60 6.36
CA GLN A 118 -15.65 0.19 6.68
C GLN A 118 -16.60 1.36 6.42
N GLY A 119 -17.26 1.34 5.26
CA GLY A 119 -18.27 2.33 4.91
C GLY A 119 -19.44 2.27 5.89
N GLY A 120 -19.87 3.42 6.43
CA GLY A 120 -20.99 3.55 7.36
C GLY A 120 -22.38 3.20 6.80
N GLY A 121 -22.46 2.46 5.69
CA GLY A 121 -23.69 1.89 5.14
C GLY A 121 -23.74 0.42 5.50
N GLY A 122 -24.66 0.04 6.39
CA GLY A 122 -24.81 -1.33 6.85
C GLY A 122 -25.02 -2.35 5.73
N GLY A 123 -24.37 -3.50 5.88
CA GLY A 123 -24.69 -4.72 5.13
C GLY A 123 -23.47 -5.42 4.56
N GLY A 124 -23.11 -6.55 5.17
CA GLY A 124 -22.22 -7.54 4.56
C GLY A 124 -20.89 -7.76 5.25
N SER A 125 -20.92 -8.14 6.53
CA SER A 125 -19.78 -8.81 7.17
C SER A 125 -19.57 -10.18 6.50
N GLY A 126 -18.65 -10.23 5.53
CA GLY A 126 -18.13 -11.47 4.95
C GLY A 126 -16.78 -11.78 5.57
N GLY A 127 -16.78 -12.62 6.61
CA GLY A 127 -15.59 -13.04 7.33
C GLY A 127 -14.61 -13.81 6.45
N GLY A 128 -13.35 -13.37 6.44
CA GLY A 128 -12.19 -14.13 5.97
C GLY A 128 -11.36 -14.56 7.17
N GLY A 129 -11.37 -15.86 7.46
CA GLY A 129 -10.85 -16.44 8.69
C GLY A 129 -9.35 -16.23 8.91
N GLY A 130 -9.02 -15.66 10.06
CA GLY A 130 -7.69 -15.77 10.65
C GLY A 130 -7.43 -17.23 11.03
N GLY A 131 -6.51 -17.87 10.30
CA GLY A 131 -5.90 -19.13 10.72
C GLY A 131 -5.10 -18.88 11.99
N THR A 132 -5.70 -19.19 13.15
CA THR A 132 -4.93 -19.36 14.38
C THR A 132 -4.04 -20.57 14.18
N ILE A 133 -2.72 -20.34 14.25
CA ILE A 133 -1.74 -21.42 14.35
C ILE A 133 -2.12 -22.20 15.63
N PRO A 134 -2.42 -23.51 15.56
CA PRO A 134 -2.75 -24.27 16.75
C PRO A 134 -1.55 -24.25 17.70
N GLU A 135 -1.78 -23.70 18.90
CA GLU A 135 -0.81 -23.71 19.98
C GLU A 135 -0.33 -25.15 20.25
N PRO A 136 0.99 -25.42 20.26
CA PRO A 136 1.50 -26.76 20.52
C PRO A 136 1.18 -27.15 21.96
N ARG A 137 0.20 -28.05 22.10
CA ARG A 137 -0.23 -28.62 23.38
C ARG A 137 0.89 -29.54 23.91
N ILE A 138 1.76 -29.00 24.77
CA ILE A 138 2.78 -29.81 25.45
C ILE A 138 2.07 -30.81 26.38
N PRO A 139 2.28 -32.13 26.23
CA PRO A 139 1.72 -33.12 27.15
C PRO A 139 2.32 -32.92 28.54
N ARG A 140 1.49 -32.55 29.52
CA ARG A 140 1.90 -32.53 30.93
C ARG A 140 2.09 -33.99 31.37
N THR A 141 3.32 -34.39 31.64
CA THR A 141 3.60 -35.67 32.28
C THR A 141 3.09 -35.63 33.73
N PRO A 142 2.42 -36.68 34.21
CA PRO A 142 1.97 -36.75 35.60
C PRO A 142 3.18 -36.83 36.54
N ILE A 143 3.19 -35.93 37.51
CA ILE A 143 4.15 -35.91 38.62
C ILE A 143 3.82 -37.11 39.51
N ILE A 144 4.75 -38.06 39.64
CA ILE A 144 4.67 -39.17 40.59
C ILE A 144 5.30 -38.70 41.91
N PRO A 145 4.54 -38.59 43.02
CA PRO A 145 5.11 -38.36 44.35
C PRO A 145 5.76 -39.65 44.92
N PRO A 146 6.66 -39.53 45.92
CA PRO A 146 7.66 -40.54 46.30
C PRO A 146 7.11 -41.83 46.90
#